data_AF-A0A4R5B5M4-F1
#
_entry.id   AF-A0A4R5B5M4-F1
#
_cell.length_a   1.000
_cell.length_b   1.000
_cell.length_c   1.000
_cell.angle_alpha   90.00
_cell.angle_beta   90.00
_cell.angle_gamma   90.00
#
_symmetry.space_group_name_H-M   'P 1'
#
loop_
_entity.id
_entity.type
_entity.pdbx_description
1 polymer ?
#
loop_
_entity_poly.entity_id
_entity_poly.type
_entity_poly.pdbx_seq_one_letter_code
_entity_poly.pdbx_strand_id
1 'polypeptide(L)'
;MTATTTWCTCLNALVHVRDWQEAEPVMAEVAGVAGEVGSARTTNLLGRIAGRVAHADAPSTIADLADALERLLGEGQSVEHDAGLG
;
A
#
# COMPACT_ATOMS: atom_id res chain seq x y z
N MET A 1 6.77 -10.18 16.88
CA MET A 1 6.73 -8.84 16.26
C MET A 1 6.99 -9.03 14.78
N THR A 2 5.93 -8.96 13.97
CA THR A 2 5.86 -9.46 12.60
C THR A 2 6.43 -8.46 11.60
N ALA A 3 7.27 -8.94 10.67
CA ALA A 3 8.02 -8.16 9.68
C ALA A 3 7.17 -7.14 8.89
N THR A 4 5.87 -7.41 8.74
CA THR A 4 4.88 -6.59 8.03
C THR A 4 4.74 -5.15 8.57
N THR A 5 4.94 -4.93 9.87
CA THR A 5 4.77 -3.59 10.47
C THR A 5 5.98 -2.68 10.19
N THR A 6 7.18 -3.27 10.17
CA THR A 6 8.43 -2.55 9.92
C THR A 6 8.50 -2.06 8.47
N TRP A 7 8.04 -2.88 7.52
CA TRP A 7 8.02 -2.54 6.10
C TRP A 7 7.14 -1.34 5.77
N CYS A 8 5.91 -1.30 6.28
CA CYS A 8 5.02 -0.17 6.03
C CYS A 8 5.55 1.14 6.64
N THR A 9 6.26 1.04 7.77
CA THR A 9 6.89 2.20 8.41
C THR A 9 8.07 2.72 7.61
N CYS A 10 8.91 1.82 7.08
CA CYS A 10 10.02 2.16 6.19
C CYS A 10 9.51 2.83 4.92
N LEU A 11 8.54 2.22 4.23
CA LEU A 11 7.95 2.76 3.01
C LEU A 11 7.36 4.15 3.24
N ASN A 12 6.61 4.33 4.34
CA ASN A 12 6.06 5.62 4.70
C ASN A 12 7.14 6.70 4.86
N ALA A 13 8.31 6.36 5.41
CA ALA A 13 9.43 7.28 5.56
C ALA A 13 10.07 7.62 4.21
N LEU A 14 10.33 6.63 3.36
CA LEU A 14 10.91 6.82 2.02
C LEU A 14 10.04 7.71 1.12
N VAL A 15 8.73 7.42 1.08
CA VAL A 15 7.75 8.25 0.35
C VAL A 15 7.68 9.67 0.94
N HIS A 16 7.83 9.81 2.26
CA HIS A 16 7.84 11.13 2.90
C HIS A 16 9.04 11.98 2.49
N VAL A 17 10.23 11.38 2.38
CA VAL A 17 11.45 12.08 1.95
C VAL A 17 11.64 12.09 0.43
N ARG A 18 10.70 11.51 -0.33
CA ARG A 18 10.75 11.36 -1.80
C ARG A 18 11.99 10.60 -2.29
N ASP A 19 12.46 9.64 -1.50
CA ASP A 19 13.55 8.75 -1.90
C ASP A 19 12.99 7.62 -2.76
N TRP A 20 12.70 7.94 -4.02
CA TRP A 20 12.00 7.04 -4.94
C TRP A 20 12.83 5.82 -5.32
N GLN A 21 14.16 5.96 -5.38
CA GLN A 21 15.06 4.86 -5.72
C GLN A 21 14.99 3.74 -4.69
N GLU A 22 14.93 4.10 -3.40
CA GLU A 22 14.78 3.13 -2.31
C GLU A 22 13.31 2.73 -2.08
N ALA A 23 12.34 3.61 -2.41
CA ALA A 23 10.92 3.31 -2.25
C ALA A 23 10.39 2.29 -3.27
N GLU A 24 10.92 2.29 -4.50
CA GLU A 24 10.47 1.41 -5.59
C GLU A 24 10.48 -0.09 -5.22
N PRO A 25 11.62 -0.68 -4.79
CA PRO A 25 11.65 -2.12 -4.46
C PRO A 25 10.74 -2.46 -3.29
N VAL A 26 10.63 -1.56 -2.30
CA VAL A 26 9.75 -1.77 -1.14
C VAL A 26 8.28 -1.73 -1.55
N MET A 27 7.89 -0.84 -2.47
CA MET A 27 6.52 -0.82 -2.99
C MET A 27 6.18 -2.05 -3.81
N ALA A 28 7.11 -2.56 -4.62
CA ALA A 28 6.90 -3.78 -5.39
C ALA A 28 6.67 -4.99 -4.47
N GLU A 29 7.47 -5.14 -3.40
CA GLU A 29 7.26 -6.18 -2.38
C GLU A 29 5.91 -6.01 -1.68
N VAL A 30 5.57 -4.79 -1.28
CA VAL A 30 4.31 -4.47 -0.60
C VAL A 30 3.11 -4.78 -1.50
N ALA A 31 3.13 -4.41 -2.77
CA ALA A 31 2.05 -4.71 -3.71
C ALA A 31 1.87 -6.23 -3.87
N GLY A 32 2.96 -7.01 -3.88
CA GLY A 32 2.91 -8.46 -3.96
C GLY A 32 2.25 -9.14 -2.75
N VAL A 33 2.31 -8.53 -1.56
CA VAL A 33 1.74 -9.10 -0.33
C VAL A 33 0.47 -8.40 0.15
N ALA A 34 0.16 -7.21 -0.34
CA ALA A 34 -0.93 -6.36 0.16
C ALA A 34 -2.31 -7.05 0.11
N GLY A 35 -2.55 -7.89 -0.89
CA GLY A 35 -3.79 -8.68 -1.01
C GLY A 35 -3.95 -9.77 0.06
N GLU A 36 -2.86 -10.17 0.70
CA GLU A 36 -2.85 -11.18 1.77
C GLU A 36 -2.92 -10.56 3.17
N VAL A 37 -2.85 -9.22 3.26
CA VAL A 37 -2.83 -8.51 4.54
C VAL A 37 -4.24 -8.39 5.11
N GLY A 38 -4.63 -9.33 5.96
CA GLY A 38 -5.90 -9.32 6.72
C GLY A 38 -5.96 -8.29 7.87
N SER A 39 -5.22 -7.17 7.78
CA SER A 39 -5.15 -6.15 8.83
C SER A 39 -5.64 -4.81 8.29
N ALA A 40 -6.84 -4.41 8.73
CA ALA A 40 -7.44 -3.11 8.39
C ALA A 40 -6.53 -1.92 8.71
N ARG A 41 -5.71 -2.04 9.76
CA ARG A 41 -4.71 -1.01 10.12
C ARG A 41 -3.64 -0.87 9.04
N THR A 42 -3.15 -1.99 8.54
CA THR A 42 -2.12 -2.02 7.51
C THR A 42 -2.68 -1.53 6.18
N THR A 43 -3.88 -1.99 5.81
CA THR A 43 -4.62 -1.51 4.63
C THR A 43 -4.78 0.01 4.64
N ASN A 44 -5.19 0.59 5.78
CA ASN A 44 -5.32 2.04 5.93
C ASN A 44 -3.98 2.79 5.80
N LEU A 45 -2.89 2.23 6.33
CA LEU A 45 -1.58 2.84 6.20
C LEU A 45 -1.10 2.82 4.74
N LEU A 46 -1.28 1.70 4.05
CA LEU A 46 -0.92 1.55 2.64
C LEU A 46 -1.73 2.50 1.74
N GLY A 47 -3.03 2.65 1.96
CA GLY A 47 -3.86 3.63 1.23
C GLY A 47 -3.38 5.08 1.44
N ARG A 48 -2.92 5.43 2.65
CA ARG A 48 -2.34 6.76 2.90
C ARG A 48 -1.00 6.98 2.21
N ILE A 49 -0.21 5.92 2.05
CA ILE A 49 1.07 5.98 1.34
C ILE A 49 0.82 6.17 -0.16
N ALA A 50 -0.08 5.37 -0.75
CA ALA A 50 -0.47 5.49 -2.15
C ALA A 50 -1.04 6.88 -2.47
N GLY A 51 -1.95 7.37 -1.64
CA GLY A 51 -2.48 8.73 -1.77
C GLY A 51 -1.39 9.80 -1.68
N ARG A 52 -0.33 9.62 -0.88
CA ARG A 52 0.80 10.58 -0.88
C ARG A 52 1.63 10.52 -2.14
N VAL A 53 1.88 9.32 -2.68
CA VAL A 53 2.58 9.15 -3.95
C VAL A 53 1.85 9.90 -5.08
N ALA A 54 0.52 9.76 -5.16
CA ALA A 54 -0.30 10.43 -6.17
C ALA A 54 -0.17 11.97 -6.12
N HIS A 55 0.15 12.56 -4.96
CA HIS A 55 0.31 14.00 -4.80
C HIS A 55 1.78 14.47 -4.85
N ALA A 56 2.76 13.57 -5.02
CA ALA A 56 4.18 13.88 -4.82
C ALA A 56 4.99 14.18 -6.10
N ASP A 57 4.35 14.24 -7.27
CA ASP A 57 5.03 14.34 -8.59
C ASP A 57 6.10 13.26 -8.75
N ALA A 58 5.69 12.02 -8.45
CA ALA A 58 6.58 10.86 -8.43
C ALA A 58 6.84 10.32 -9.85
N PRO A 59 7.94 9.57 -10.06
CA PRO A 59 8.17 8.86 -11.32
C PRO A 59 6.98 7.97 -11.69
N SER A 60 6.71 7.80 -12.99
CA SER A 60 5.56 7.04 -13.48
C SER A 60 5.51 5.62 -12.92
N THR A 61 6.65 4.94 -12.80
CA THR A 61 6.74 3.60 -12.18
C THR A 61 6.24 3.58 -10.73
N ILE A 62 6.50 4.65 -9.96
CA ILE A 62 6.06 4.79 -8.58
C ILE A 62 4.56 5.06 -8.53
N ALA A 63 4.04 5.88 -9.44
CA ALA A 63 2.61 6.13 -9.58
C ALA A 63 1.85 4.85 -9.96
N ASP A 64 2.36 4.08 -10.93
CA ASP A 64 1.77 2.81 -11.35
C ASP A 64 1.70 1.79 -10.20
N LEU A 65 2.74 1.72 -9.37
CA LEU A 65 2.77 0.86 -8.18
C LEU A 65 1.77 1.35 -7.11
N ALA A 66 1.61 2.65 -6.93
CA ALA A 66 0.62 3.22 -6.01
C ALA A 66 -0.81 2.93 -6.48
N ASP A 67 -1.09 3.07 -7.77
CA ASP A 67 -2.40 2.74 -8.36
C ASP A 67 -2.71 1.24 -8.22
N ALA A 68 -1.73 0.37 -8.49
CA ALA A 68 -1.87 -1.07 -8.30
C ALA A 68 -2.17 -1.40 -6.82
N LEU A 69 -1.51 -0.73 -5.89
CA LEU A 69 -1.74 -0.88 -4.46
C LEU A 69 -3.15 -0.42 -4.07
N GLU A 70 -3.63 0.74 -4.54
CA GLU A 70 -5.01 1.20 -4.26
C GLU A 70 -6.06 0.22 -4.78
N ARG A 71 -5.88 -0.32 -5.98
CA ARG A 71 -6.78 -1.34 -6.54
C ARG A 71 -6.86 -2.59 -5.64
N LEU A 72 -5.71 -3.15 -5.26
CA LEU A 72 -5.66 -4.34 -4.41
C LEU A 72 -6.33 -4.11 -3.04
N LEU A 73 -6.15 -2.93 -2.46
CA LEU A 73 -6.77 -2.57 -1.19
C LEU A 73 -8.30 -2.40 -1.30
N GLY A 74 -8.80 -1.93 -2.44
CA GLY A 74 -10.24 -1.81 -2.71
C GLY A 74 -10.91 -3.16 -3.02
N GLU A 75 -10.21 -4.04 -3.72
CA GLU A 75 -10.67 -5.41 -4.03
C GLU A 75 -10.80 -6.25 -2.74
N GLY A 76 -9.88 -6.12 -1.78
CA GLY A 76 -9.92 -6.82 -0.49
C GLY A 76 -11.07 -6.39 0.45
N GLN A 77 -11.62 -5.19 0.30
CA GLN A 77 -12.76 -4.71 1.11
C GLN A 77 -14.13 -5.17 0.56
N SER A 78 -14.18 -5.59 -0.70
CA SER A 78 -15.45 -5.96 -1.37
C SER A 78 -15.92 -7.38 -1.02
N VAL A 79 -15.09 -8.21 -0.40
CA VAL A 79 -15.42 -9.62 -0.10
C VAL A 79 -16.11 -9.80 1.26
N GLU A 80 -16.02 -8.83 2.19
CA GLU A 80 -16.56 -8.98 3.55
C GLU A 80 -17.95 -8.34 3.76
N HIS A 81 -18.53 -7.66 2.75
CA HIS A 81 -19.83 -6.98 2.88
C HIS A 81 -21.06 -7.80 2.42
N ASP A 82 -20.87 -8.99 1.85
CA ASP A 82 -21.97 -9.80 1.27
C ASP A 82 -22.33 -11.06 2.08
N ALA A 83 -21.78 -11.24 3.30
CA ALA A 83 -22.03 -12.42 4.14
C ALA A 83 -22.98 -12.15 5.34
N GLY A 84 -23.86 -11.14 5.23
CA GLY A 84 -24.54 -10.59 6.40
C GLY A 84 -26.03 -10.26 6.23
N LEU A 85 -26.82 -11.06 5.50
CA LEU A 85 -28.29 -11.05 5.64
C LEU A 85 -28.84 -12.48 5.48
N GLY A 86 -28.99 -13.15 6.62
CA GLY A 86 -29.98 -14.21 6.81
C GLY A 86 -31.28 -13.65 7.37
#